data_AF-A0A1S1U1C0-F1
#
_entry.id   AF-A0A1S1U1C0-F1
#
_cell.length_a   1.000
_cell.length_b   1.000
_cell.length_c   1.000
_cell.angle_alpha   90.00
_cell.angle_beta   90.00
_cell.angle_gamma   90.00
#
_symmetry.space_group_name_H-M   'P 1'
#
loop_
_entity.id
_entity.type
_entity.pdbx_description
1 polymer ?
#
loop_
_entity_poly.entity_id
_entity_poly.type
_entity_poly.pdbx_seq_one_letter_code
_entity_poly.pdbx_strand_id
1 'polypeptide(L)'
;MNAPTDSLTDIRARLRAFAAERDWDQFHTPKNLAMALSVEVAELAEHYQWLPTGADSELDEAKRTGIRHELADVLMYLVRLADKSGVDLHAAVLEKMVLNAQKYPAQQVRGDARKYSEY
;
A
#
# COMPACT_ATOMS: atom_id res chain seq x y z
N MET A 1 -21.12 -22.06 -0.74
CA MET A 1 -19.97 -21.49 -1.46
C MET A 1 -19.45 -20.36 -0.60
N ASN A 2 -18.32 -20.53 0.08
CA ASN A 2 -17.71 -19.42 0.81
C ASN A 2 -17.14 -18.48 -0.26
N ALA A 3 -17.64 -17.25 -0.30
CA ALA A 3 -17.02 -16.21 -1.10
C ALA A 3 -15.52 -16.17 -0.77
N PRO A 4 -14.62 -15.99 -1.77
CA PRO A 4 -13.22 -15.77 -1.47
C PRO A 4 -13.17 -14.61 -0.48
N THR A 5 -12.63 -14.86 0.71
CA THR A 5 -12.44 -13.83 1.72
C THR A 5 -11.62 -12.74 1.05
N ASP A 6 -12.22 -11.57 0.81
CA ASP A 6 -11.47 -10.40 0.34
C ASP A 6 -10.35 -10.17 1.34
N SER A 7 -9.09 -10.34 0.88
CA SER A 7 -7.92 -10.35 1.75
C SER A 7 -7.78 -9.03 2.52
N LEU A 8 -8.23 -7.91 1.94
CA LEU A 8 -8.25 -6.62 2.60
C LEU A 8 -9.28 -6.55 3.73
N THR A 9 -10.45 -7.16 3.53
CA THR A 9 -11.47 -7.27 4.57
C THR A 9 -11.00 -8.13 5.74
N ASP A 10 -10.32 -9.25 5.48
CA ASP A 10 -9.72 -10.09 6.53
C ASP A 10 -8.61 -9.35 7.30
N ILE A 11 -7.67 -8.72 6.58
CA ILE A 11 -6.59 -7.92 7.17
C ILE A 11 -7.19 -6.80 8.05
N ARG A 12 -8.18 -6.06 7.56
CA ARG A 12 -8.88 -5.03 8.34
C ARG A 12 -9.47 -5.58 9.64
N ALA A 13 -10.11 -6.74 9.58
CA ALA A 13 -10.71 -7.36 10.77
C ALA A 13 -9.64 -7.76 11.80
N ARG A 14 -8.52 -8.35 11.35
CA ARG A 14 -7.39 -8.71 12.22
C ARG A 14 -6.73 -7.47 12.85
N LEU A 15 -6.55 -6.39 12.09
CA LEU A 15 -5.98 -5.14 12.59
C LEU A 15 -6.89 -4.48 13.63
N ARG A 16 -8.21 -4.50 13.43
CA ARG A 16 -9.18 -4.04 14.43
C ARG A 16 -9.06 -4.81 15.73
N ALA A 17 -9.03 -6.15 15.65
CA ALA A 17 -8.89 -7.01 16.83
C ALA A 17 -7.57 -6.73 17.56
N PHE A 18 -6.45 -6.70 16.83
CA PHE A 18 -5.12 -6.42 17.38
C PHE A 18 -5.05 -5.08 18.11
N ALA A 19 -5.64 -4.03 17.53
CA ALA A 19 -5.68 -2.69 18.12
C ALA A 19 -6.59 -2.63 19.35
N ALA A 20 -7.77 -3.27 19.29
CA ALA A 20 -8.72 -3.31 20.40
C ALA A 20 -8.16 -4.05 21.63
N GLU A 21 -7.49 -5.19 21.42
CA GLU A 21 -6.82 -5.95 22.50
C GLU A 21 -5.79 -5.13 23.29
N ARG A 22 -5.24 -4.07 22.67
CA ARG A 22 -4.20 -3.22 23.24
C ARG A 22 -4.72 -1.84 23.64
N ASP A 23 -6.01 -1.59 23.49
CA ASP A 23 -6.62 -0.26 23.66
C ASP A 23 -5.94 0.83 22.80
N TRP A 24 -5.43 0.46 21.62
CA TRP A 24 -4.69 1.37 20.74
C TRP A 24 -5.58 2.20 19.81
N ASP A 25 -6.89 1.92 19.79
CA ASP A 25 -7.84 2.64 18.94
C ASP A 25 -7.91 4.14 19.24
N GLN A 26 -7.56 4.55 20.46
CA GLN A 26 -7.42 5.95 20.86
C GLN A 26 -6.25 6.67 20.15
N PHE A 27 -5.20 5.94 19.76
CA PHE A 27 -4.04 6.50 19.06
C PHE A 27 -4.19 6.45 17.54
N HIS A 28 -5.04 5.56 17.03
CA HIS A 28 -5.32 5.36 15.60
C HIS A 28 -6.23 6.44 15.00
N THR A 29 -5.91 7.72 15.23
CA THR A 29 -6.56 8.83 14.48
C THR A 29 -6.12 8.79 13.02
N PRO A 30 -6.95 9.25 12.05
CA PRO A 30 -6.54 9.29 10.64
C PRO A 30 -5.23 10.05 10.40
N LYS A 31 -5.00 11.16 11.12
CA LYS A 31 -3.72 11.88 11.09
C LYS A 31 -2.56 10.98 11.49
N ASN A 32 -2.64 10.32 12.65
CA ASN A 32 -1.55 9.52 13.17
C ASN A 32 -1.25 8.32 12.27
N LEU A 33 -2.29 7.69 11.72
CA LEU A 33 -2.13 6.58 10.78
C LEU A 33 -1.50 7.03 9.45
N ALA A 34 -1.84 8.22 8.94
CA ALA A 34 -1.19 8.77 7.77
C ALA A 34 0.29 9.12 8.03
N MET A 35 0.61 9.61 9.23
CA MET A 35 2.00 9.84 9.63
C MET A 35 2.77 8.53 9.73
N ALA A 36 2.22 7.51 10.38
CA ALA A 36 2.84 6.18 10.48
C ALA A 36 3.06 5.56 9.09
N LEU A 37 2.04 5.58 8.22
CA LEU A 37 2.17 5.16 6.82
C LEU A 37 3.35 5.84 6.11
N SER A 38 3.55 7.15 6.32
CA SER A 38 4.67 7.86 5.70
C SER A 38 6.03 7.42 6.21
N VAL A 39 6.12 6.99 7.47
CA VAL A 39 7.34 6.44 8.07
C VAL A 39 7.64 5.08 7.44
N GLU A 40 6.67 4.16 7.39
CA GLU A 40 6.89 2.83 6.77
C GLU A 40 7.26 2.91 5.29
N VAL A 41 6.71 3.90 4.55
CA VAL A 41 7.13 4.14 3.16
C VAL A 41 8.59 4.61 3.09
N ALA A 42 9.06 5.39 4.07
CA ALA A 42 10.45 5.79 4.16
C ALA A 42 11.35 4.59 4.51
N GLU A 43 10.96 3.76 5.48
CA GLU A 43 11.68 2.53 5.86
C GLU A 43 11.78 1.55 4.67
N LEU A 44 10.70 1.38 3.91
CA LEU A 44 10.73 0.64 2.64
C LEU A 44 11.73 1.23 1.65
N ALA A 45 11.78 2.55 1.51
CA ALA A 45 12.69 3.23 0.58
C ALA A 45 14.17 3.09 1.01
N GLU A 46 14.47 2.98 2.29
CA GLU A 46 15.84 2.80 2.80
C GLU A 46 16.52 1.54 2.24
N HIS A 47 15.77 0.49 1.93
CA HIS A 47 16.30 -0.71 1.30
C HIS A 47 16.83 -0.48 -0.13
N TYR A 48 16.31 0.54 -0.82
CA TYR A 48 16.64 0.85 -2.21
C TYR A 48 17.54 2.09 -2.38
N GLN A 49 17.62 2.96 -1.38
CA GLN A 49 18.19 4.32 -1.53
C GLN A 49 19.62 4.39 -2.11
N TRP A 50 20.44 3.36 -1.90
CA TRP A 50 21.83 3.29 -2.39
C TRP A 50 22.04 2.29 -3.53
N LEU A 51 20.96 1.69 -4.04
CA LEU A 51 21.01 0.72 -5.13
C LEU A 51 21.03 1.43 -6.49
N PRO A 52 21.90 1.01 -7.44
CA PRO A 52 21.89 1.54 -8.79
C PRO A 52 20.53 1.42 -9.49
N THR A 53 19.86 0.27 -9.35
CA THR A 53 18.56 0.04 -10.01
C THR A 53 17.50 -0.54 -9.10
N GLY A 54 17.90 -1.15 -7.97
CA GLY A 54 16.96 -1.88 -7.12
C GLY A 54 16.54 -3.24 -7.69
N ALA A 55 17.24 -3.72 -8.71
CA ALA A 55 17.00 -5.04 -9.28
C ALA A 55 17.27 -6.15 -8.25
N ASP A 56 16.57 -7.26 -8.43
CA ASP A 56 16.65 -8.45 -7.59
C ASP A 56 18.10 -8.92 -7.35
N SER A 57 18.95 -8.87 -8.38
CA SER A 57 20.37 -9.24 -8.31
C SER A 57 21.21 -8.38 -7.36
N GLU A 58 20.72 -7.20 -6.95
CA GLU A 58 21.39 -6.27 -6.03
C GLU A 58 20.98 -6.49 -4.56
N LEU A 59 20.08 -7.45 -4.29
CA LEU A 59 19.48 -7.70 -2.98
C LEU A 59 19.98 -9.01 -2.37
N ASP A 60 20.58 -8.90 -1.19
CA ASP A 60 20.82 -10.05 -0.31
C ASP A 60 19.52 -10.48 0.42
N GLU A 61 19.58 -11.63 1.09
CA GLU A 61 18.42 -12.21 1.79
C GLU A 61 17.89 -11.32 2.92
N ALA A 62 18.77 -10.58 3.59
CA ALA A 62 18.38 -9.67 4.66
C ALA A 62 17.56 -8.50 4.11
N LYS A 63 18.01 -7.86 3.02
CA LYS A 63 17.26 -6.79 2.34
C LYS A 63 15.92 -7.29 1.82
N ARG A 64 15.87 -8.48 1.22
CA ARG A 64 14.61 -9.09 0.74
C ARG A 64 13.60 -9.28 1.86
N THR A 65 14.09 -9.78 3.00
CA THR A 65 13.26 -9.95 4.19
C THR A 65 12.76 -8.61 4.69
N GLY A 66 13.63 -7.60 4.80
CA GLY A 66 13.25 -6.24 5.18
C GLY A 66 12.18 -5.65 4.25
N ILE A 67 12.44 -5.61 2.94
CA ILE A 67 11.48 -5.16 1.92
C ILE A 67 10.12 -5.83 2.09
N ARG A 68 10.09 -7.14 2.33
CA ARG A 68 8.84 -7.89 2.54
C ARG A 68 8.09 -7.42 3.79
N HIS A 69 8.80 -7.12 4.87
CA HIS A 69 8.20 -6.60 6.10
C HIS A 69 7.68 -5.18 5.90
N GLU A 70 8.49 -4.27 5.34
CA GLU A 70 8.08 -2.88 5.14
C GLU A 70 6.91 -2.74 4.15
N LEU A 71 6.84 -3.60 3.11
CA LEU A 71 5.66 -3.68 2.25
C LEU A 71 4.40 -4.10 3.03
N ALA A 72 4.54 -4.99 4.01
CA ALA A 72 3.42 -5.40 4.86
C ALA A 72 3.02 -4.27 5.81
N ASP A 73 3.97 -3.55 6.42
CA ASP A 73 3.70 -2.43 7.30
C ASP A 73 2.98 -1.28 6.57
N VAL A 74 3.45 -0.93 5.36
CA VAL A 74 2.75 0.01 4.46
C VAL A 74 1.31 -0.43 4.20
N LEU A 75 1.09 -1.70 3.86
CA LEU A 75 -0.26 -2.22 3.61
C LEU A 75 -1.13 -2.16 4.86
N MET A 76 -0.60 -2.55 6.03
CA MET A 76 -1.35 -2.56 7.28
C MET A 76 -1.82 -1.15 7.66
N TYR A 77 -0.93 -0.15 7.60
CA TYR A 77 -1.31 1.23 7.91
C TYR A 77 -2.27 1.81 6.87
N LEU A 78 -2.11 1.51 5.58
CA LEU A 78 -3.06 1.94 4.56
C LEU A 78 -4.46 1.35 4.79
N VAL A 79 -4.55 0.05 5.10
CA VAL A 79 -5.84 -0.61 5.42
C VAL A 79 -6.45 -0.02 6.69
N ARG A 80 -5.66 0.21 7.74
CA ARG A 80 -6.16 0.82 8.98
C ARG A 80 -6.62 2.26 8.77
N LEU A 81 -5.90 3.04 7.96
CA LEU A 81 -6.26 4.41 7.61
C LEU A 81 -7.57 4.44 6.81
N ALA A 82 -7.72 3.59 5.81
CA ALA A 82 -8.96 3.46 5.05
C ALA A 82 -10.14 3.13 5.97
N ASP A 83 -9.93 2.17 6.88
CA ASP A 83 -10.94 1.77 7.86
C ASP A 83 -11.39 2.92 8.78
N LYS A 84 -10.44 3.66 9.37
CA LYS A 84 -10.74 4.81 10.23
C LYS A 84 -11.31 6.02 9.47
N SER A 85 -11.16 6.03 8.14
CA SER A 85 -11.69 7.07 7.26
C SER A 85 -13.01 6.68 6.59
N GLY A 86 -13.54 5.47 6.86
CA GLY A 86 -14.78 5.00 6.24
C GLY A 86 -14.67 4.70 4.75
N VAL A 87 -13.46 4.40 4.26
CA VAL A 87 -13.18 4.12 2.85
C VAL A 87 -13.22 2.62 2.59
N ASP A 88 -14.04 2.20 1.63
CA ASP A 88 -13.91 0.86 1.02
C ASP A 88 -12.71 0.86 0.08
N LEU A 89 -11.57 0.41 0.60
CA LEU A 89 -10.30 0.44 -0.12
C LEU A 89 -10.33 -0.42 -1.39
N HIS A 90 -11.00 -1.57 -1.37
CA HIS A 90 -11.12 -2.44 -2.54
C HIS A 90 -11.92 -1.77 -3.64
N ALA A 91 -13.10 -1.22 -3.32
CA ALA A 91 -13.91 -0.48 -4.28
C ALA A 91 -13.17 0.76 -4.83
N ALA A 92 -12.48 1.51 -3.97
CA ALA A 92 -11.71 2.69 -4.36
C ALA A 92 -10.56 2.34 -5.34
N VAL A 93 -9.89 1.21 -5.14
CA VAL A 93 -8.86 0.73 -6.08
C VAL A 93 -9.47 0.39 -7.44
N LEU A 94 -10.58 -0.36 -7.48
CA LEU A 94 -11.26 -0.72 -8.72
C LEU A 94 -11.73 0.52 -9.51
N GLU A 95 -12.33 1.49 -8.83
CA GLU A 95 -12.71 2.77 -9.42
C GLU A 95 -11.48 3.48 -10.00
N LYS A 96 -10.39 3.56 -9.21
CA LYS A 96 -9.18 4.26 -9.63
C LYS A 96 -8.50 3.58 -10.82
N MET A 97 -8.56 2.26 -10.94
CA MET A 97 -8.05 1.52 -12.10
C MET A 97 -8.78 1.90 -13.39
N VAL A 98 -10.12 2.02 -13.34
CA VAL A 98 -10.92 2.47 -14.50
C VAL A 98 -10.52 3.89 -14.91
N LEU A 99 -10.40 4.80 -13.95
CA LEU A 99 -9.97 6.19 -14.21
C LEU A 99 -8.55 6.25 -14.78
N ASN A 100 -7.64 5.42 -14.27
CA ASN A 100 -6.26 5.36 -14.77
C ASN A 100 -6.20 4.80 -16.21
N ALA A 101 -7.01 3.80 -16.55
CA ALA A 101 -7.06 3.25 -17.91
C ALA A 101 -7.58 4.28 -18.94
N GLN A 102 -8.52 5.14 -18.53
CA GLN A 102 -8.98 6.26 -19.34
C GLN A 102 -7.90 7.34 -19.49
N LYS A 103 -7.16 7.61 -18.40
CA LYS A 103 -6.09 8.62 -18.36
C LYS A 103 -4.81 8.18 -19.07
N TYR A 104 -4.59 6.88 -19.27
CA TYR A 104 -3.42 6.32 -19.93
C TYR A 104 -3.83 5.22 -20.94
N PRO A 105 -4.43 5.59 -22.10
CA PRO A 105 -4.89 4.61 -23.08
C PRO A 105 -3.72 3.80 -23.63
N ALA A 106 -3.81 2.48 -23.59
CA ALA A 106 -2.70 1.58 -23.95
C ALA A 106 -2.12 1.82 -25.36
N GLN A 107 -2.95 2.25 -26.32
CA GLN A 107 -2.49 2.55 -27.69
C GLN A 107 -1.60 3.81 -27.77
N GLN A 108 -1.70 4.71 -26.79
CA GLN A 108 -0.98 5.99 -26.78
C GLN A 108 0.28 5.93 -25.91
N VAL A 109 0.30 5.09 -24.87
CA VAL A 109 1.37 5.07 -23.85
C VAL A 109 2.24 3.81 -23.86
N ARG A 110 2.05 2.90 -24.82
CA ARG A 110 2.81 1.63 -24.84
C ARG A 110 4.30 1.89 -25.03
N GLY A 111 5.09 1.60 -23.99
CA GLY A 111 6.54 1.85 -23.99
C GLY A 111 6.91 3.32 -23.77
N ASP A 112 5.94 4.15 -23.37
CA ASP A 112 6.12 5.58 -23.17
C ASP A 112 5.77 5.96 -21.73
N ALA A 113 6.74 6.51 -21.00
CA ALA A 113 6.60 6.91 -19.61
C ALA A 113 6.23 8.40 -19.44
N ARG A 114 6.02 9.13 -20.54
CA ARG A 114 5.60 10.53 -20.49
C ARG A 114 4.27 10.68 -19.74
N LYS A 115 4.07 11.84 -19.11
CA LYS A 115 2.79 12.11 -18.45
C LYS A 115 1.66 12.18 -19.48
N TYR A 116 0.43 11.96 -19.02
CA TYR A 116 -0.76 12.07 -19.86
C TYR A 116 -1.01 13.45 -20.49
N SER A 117 -0.30 14.48 -20.01
CA SER A 117 -0.28 15.81 -20.60
C SER A 117 0.77 15.97 -21.71
N GLU A 118 1.57 14.95 -22.00
CA GLU A 118 2.83 15.03 -22.76
C GLU A 118 2.92 14.01 -23.91
N TYR A 119 1.89 13.17 -24.14
CA TYR A 119 1.79 12.26 -25.29
C TYR A 119 0.69 12.68 -26.27
#